data_AF-A0A162IMN5-F1
#
_entry.id   AF-A0A162IMN5-F1
#
_cell.length_a   1.000
_cell.length_b   1.000
_cell.length_c   1.000
_cell.angle_alpha   90.00
_cell.angle_beta   90.00
_cell.angle_gamma   90.00
#
_symmetry.space_group_name_H-M   'P 1'
#
loop_
_entity.id
_entity.type
_entity.pdbx_description
1 polymer ?
#
loop_
_entity_poly.entity_id
_entity_poly.type
_entity_poly.pdbx_seq_one_letter_code
_entity_poly.pdbx_strand_id
1 'polypeptide(L)'
;MHRTYSMRNQRLPTASEMESPLPPPSTTKSNKLFGGALGHAFRKNTAGAFGPSVSKKLSQLVKMEKNVMRSMEQASRERMDVARQISEWGEGCDDDVSDVTDKIGVLLYEIAELEDQMVDRYDQYRLTLKSIRNIEKSVQPCRDRMFIL
;
A
#
# COMPACT_ATOMS: atom_id res chain seq x y z
N MET A 1 -5.50 30.99 -18.07
CA MET A 1 -5.62 29.62 -17.52
C MET A 1 -5.46 29.68 -16.01
N HIS A 2 -6.25 28.91 -15.25
CA HIS A 2 -6.26 28.96 -13.78
C HIS A 2 -4.92 28.49 -13.19
N ARG A 3 -4.23 29.36 -12.45
CA ARG A 3 -2.92 29.11 -11.80
C ARG A 3 -2.99 28.19 -10.56
N THR A 4 -4.15 27.60 -10.29
CA THR A 4 -4.47 26.86 -9.06
C THR A 4 -3.96 25.43 -9.02
N TYR A 5 -3.57 24.85 -10.16
CA TYR A 5 -3.07 23.48 -10.24
C TYR A 5 -1.65 23.52 -10.76
N SER A 6 -0.68 23.61 -9.87
CA SER A 6 0.75 23.51 -10.19
C SER A 6 1.44 22.71 -9.11
N MET A 7 2.39 21.87 -9.47
CA MET A 7 3.24 21.20 -8.49
C MET A 7 4.15 22.19 -7.77
N ARG A 8 4.41 23.34 -8.41
CA ARG A 8 5.32 24.38 -7.93
C ARG A 8 4.63 25.44 -7.07
N ASN A 9 3.28 25.50 -7.09
CA ASN A 9 2.48 26.37 -6.24
C ASN A 9 1.68 25.56 -5.21
N GLN A 10 1.51 26.09 -3.98
CA GLN A 10 0.70 25.43 -2.96
C GLN A 10 -0.76 25.27 -3.41
N ARG A 11 -1.28 24.04 -3.33
CA ARG A 11 -2.67 23.69 -3.64
C ARG A 11 -3.61 24.21 -2.55
N LEU A 12 -4.72 24.82 -2.97
CA LEU A 12 -5.84 25.15 -2.07
C LEU A 12 -6.73 23.90 -1.88
N PRO A 13 -7.21 23.62 -0.66
CA PRO A 13 -8.04 22.43 -0.39
C PRO A 13 -9.32 22.44 -1.21
N THR A 14 -9.67 21.28 -1.75
CA THR A 14 -10.79 21.03 -2.67
C THR A 14 -12.05 20.72 -1.86
N ALA A 15 -13.22 21.23 -2.29
CA ALA A 15 -14.48 21.07 -1.56
C ALA A 15 -14.85 19.60 -1.22
N SER A 16 -14.43 18.63 -2.04
CA SER A 16 -14.63 17.20 -1.80
C SER A 16 -13.80 16.64 -0.63
N GLU A 17 -12.67 17.25 -0.30
CA GLU A 17 -11.81 16.85 0.84
C GLU A 17 -12.46 17.24 2.19
N MET A 18 -13.44 18.15 2.19
CA MET A 18 -14.21 18.52 3.38
C MET A 18 -15.41 17.59 3.65
N GLU A 19 -15.93 16.89 2.63
CA GLU A 19 -17.17 16.12 2.73
C GLU A 19 -16.95 14.65 3.12
N SER A 20 -15.84 14.03 2.69
CA SER A 20 -15.51 12.64 3.05
C SER A 20 -14.17 12.56 3.79
N PRO A 21 -14.18 12.31 5.12
CA PRO A 21 -12.93 12.20 5.87
C PRO A 21 -12.10 11.02 5.37
N LEU A 22 -10.78 11.23 5.28
CA LEU A 22 -9.83 10.19 4.89
C LEU A 22 -9.99 8.96 5.79
N PRO A 23 -9.88 7.73 5.24
CA PRO A 23 -9.89 6.53 6.06
C PRO A 23 -8.78 6.60 7.12
N PRO A 24 -8.98 6.02 8.31
CA PRO A 24 -7.97 6.04 9.35
C PRO A 24 -6.67 5.42 8.83
N PRO A 25 -5.50 6.07 9.05
CA PRO A 25 -4.23 5.62 8.51
C PRO A 25 -3.90 4.22 9.02
N SER A 26 -3.32 3.36 8.16
CA SER A 26 -2.97 2.00 8.57
C SER A 26 -2.02 2.00 9.77
N THR A 27 -2.39 1.22 10.78
CA THR A 27 -1.55 0.94 11.97
C THR A 27 -0.20 0.29 11.63
N THR A 28 0.00 -0.17 10.38
CA THR A 28 1.27 -0.75 9.93
C THR A 28 2.31 0.32 9.53
N LYS A 29 1.89 1.58 9.27
CA LYS A 29 2.75 2.68 8.84
C LYS A 29 3.60 3.30 9.99
N SER A 30 3.30 3.02 11.26
CA SER A 30 3.84 3.80 12.39
C SER A 30 5.24 3.44 12.93
N ASN A 31 6.02 2.54 12.32
CA ASN A 31 7.38 2.28 12.80
C ASN A 31 8.21 1.47 11.80
N LYS A 32 9.22 2.10 11.18
CA LYS A 32 10.48 1.46 10.71
C LYS A 32 11.48 2.49 10.20
N LEU A 33 12.32 2.96 11.12
CA LEU A 33 13.48 3.79 10.80
C LEU A 33 14.70 2.96 10.32
N PHE A 34 14.68 1.62 10.37
CA PHE A 34 15.81 0.80 9.90
C PHE A 34 15.38 -0.59 9.40
N GLY A 35 15.75 -0.91 8.15
CA GLY A 35 16.01 -2.29 7.70
C GLY A 35 14.92 -2.99 6.89
N GLY A 36 15.24 -3.31 5.62
CA GLY A 36 14.70 -4.53 5.01
C GLY A 36 14.46 -4.61 3.50
N ALA A 37 15.23 -3.93 2.63
CA ALA A 37 15.12 -4.08 1.17
C ALA A 37 15.50 -5.50 0.65
N LEU A 38 16.28 -6.28 1.43
CA LEU A 38 16.77 -7.61 1.00
C LEU A 38 15.89 -8.81 1.45
N GLY A 39 14.75 -8.54 2.10
CA GLY A 39 13.95 -9.59 2.76
C GLY A 39 12.89 -10.28 1.89
N HIS A 40 12.74 -9.90 0.62
CA HIS A 40 11.61 -10.33 -0.21
C HIS A 40 11.74 -11.78 -0.70
N ALA A 41 12.94 -12.21 -1.10
CA ALA A 41 13.20 -13.56 -1.63
C ALA A 41 13.32 -14.63 -0.53
N PHE A 42 14.03 -14.33 0.57
CA PHE A 42 14.32 -15.32 1.62
C PHE A 42 13.11 -15.72 2.48
N ARG A 43 12.06 -14.89 2.54
CA ARG A 43 10.87 -15.18 3.35
C ARG A 43 9.90 -16.18 2.70
N LYS A 44 10.06 -16.53 1.42
CA LYS A 44 9.16 -17.49 0.74
C LYS A 44 9.32 -18.92 1.28
N ASN A 45 10.52 -19.30 1.73
CA ASN A 45 10.85 -20.71 1.99
C ASN A 45 10.74 -21.19 3.44
N THR A 46 10.48 -20.31 4.43
CA THR A 46 10.47 -20.69 5.87
C THR A 46 9.12 -20.59 6.56
N ALA A 47 8.06 -20.15 5.88
CA ALA A 47 6.72 -20.14 6.47
C ALA A 47 5.97 -21.44 6.18
N GLY A 48 5.89 -22.35 7.15
CA GLY A 48 4.93 -23.46 7.09
C GLY A 48 5.44 -24.86 7.43
N ALA A 49 6.59 -25.03 8.09
CA ALA A 49 7.03 -26.37 8.48
C ALA A 49 6.11 -27.01 9.55
N PHE A 50 5.63 -26.25 10.54
CA PHE A 50 4.87 -26.80 11.68
C PHE A 50 3.52 -26.09 11.87
N GLY A 51 2.41 -26.81 11.64
CA GLY A 51 1.03 -26.32 11.76
C GLY A 51 0.00 -27.20 11.01
N PRO A 52 -1.30 -27.11 11.34
CA PRO A 52 -2.35 -27.86 10.66
C PRO A 52 -2.46 -27.46 9.17
N SER A 53 -2.68 -28.45 8.29
CA SER A 53 -2.49 -28.35 6.82
C SER A 53 -3.33 -27.27 6.13
N VAL A 54 -4.55 -27.02 6.61
CA VAL A 54 -5.46 -26.02 6.04
C VAL A 54 -5.02 -24.59 6.39
N SER A 55 -4.73 -24.34 7.67
CA SER A 55 -4.29 -23.03 8.14
C SER A 55 -2.90 -22.63 7.59
N LYS A 56 -2.09 -23.60 7.15
CA LYS A 56 -0.80 -23.35 6.48
C LYS A 56 -0.96 -22.58 5.17
N LYS A 57 -1.91 -22.98 4.31
CA LYS A 57 -2.15 -22.32 3.01
C LYS A 57 -2.61 -20.87 3.22
N LEU A 58 -3.56 -20.64 4.12
CA LEU A 58 -4.04 -19.29 4.42
C LEU A 58 -2.98 -18.44 5.13
N SER A 59 -2.13 -19.04 5.96
CA SER A 59 -0.98 -18.35 6.56
C SER A 59 0.06 -17.92 5.53
N GLN A 60 0.31 -18.75 4.50
CA GLN A 60 1.15 -18.40 3.37
C GLN A 60 0.53 -17.27 2.54
N LEU A 61 -0.77 -17.34 2.26
CA LEU A 61 -1.49 -16.27 1.55
C LEU A 61 -1.41 -14.93 2.29
N VAL A 62 -1.72 -14.89 3.59
CA VAL A 62 -1.63 -13.65 4.41
C VAL A 62 -0.20 -13.07 4.40
N LYS A 63 0.83 -13.92 4.30
CA LYS A 63 2.23 -13.50 4.18
C LYS A 63 2.54 -12.92 2.80
N MET A 64 2.03 -13.54 1.74
CA MET A 64 2.16 -13.04 0.36
C MET A 64 1.43 -11.70 0.19
N GLU A 65 0.22 -11.57 0.74
CA GLU A 65 -0.56 -10.32 0.71
C GLU A 65 0.15 -9.17 1.42
N LYS A 66 0.85 -9.47 2.53
CA LYS A 66 1.69 -8.47 3.20
C LYS A 66 2.84 -7.98 2.31
N ASN A 67 3.37 -8.84 1.45
CA ASN A 67 4.42 -8.45 0.52
C ASN A 67 3.86 -7.58 -0.62
N VAL A 68 2.71 -7.95 -1.18
CA VAL A 68 2.00 -7.14 -2.19
C VAL A 68 1.73 -5.74 -1.67
N MET A 69 1.15 -5.62 -0.46
CA MET A 69 0.90 -4.34 0.20
C MET A 69 2.16 -3.47 0.31
N ARG A 70 3.32 -4.06 0.65
CA ARG A 70 4.60 -3.34 0.72
C ARG A 70 5.10 -2.88 -0.65
N SER A 71 4.91 -3.71 -1.67
CA SER A 71 5.26 -3.32 -3.05
C SER A 71 4.38 -2.15 -3.52
N MET A 72 3.11 -2.12 -3.13
CA MET A 72 2.21 -1.00 -3.41
C MET A 72 2.65 0.28 -2.66
N GLU A 73 3.00 0.17 -1.37
CA GLU A 73 3.57 1.29 -0.59
C GLU A 73 4.85 1.87 -1.22
N GLN A 74 5.70 1.01 -1.77
CA GLN A 74 6.92 1.44 -2.44
C GLN A 74 6.58 2.13 -3.78
N ALA A 75 5.70 1.53 -4.57
CA ALA A 75 5.29 2.07 -5.87
C ALA A 75 4.61 3.45 -5.75
N SER A 76 3.77 3.66 -4.73
CA SER A 76 3.14 4.97 -4.49
C SER A 76 4.19 6.03 -4.16
N ARG A 77 5.15 5.72 -3.27
CA ARG A 77 6.26 6.64 -2.93
C ARG A 77 7.12 6.99 -4.14
N GLU A 78 7.54 5.98 -4.90
CA GLU A 78 8.34 6.20 -6.11
C GLU A 78 7.57 7.02 -7.15
N ARG A 79 6.25 6.85 -7.26
CA ARG A 79 5.42 7.65 -8.16
C ARG A 79 5.31 9.11 -7.73
N MET A 80 5.26 9.39 -6.43
CA MET A 80 5.36 10.78 -5.93
C MET A 80 6.68 11.43 -6.32
N ASP A 81 7.78 10.67 -6.28
CA ASP A 81 9.10 11.17 -6.68
C ASP A 81 9.20 11.38 -8.20
N VAL A 82 8.66 10.47 -9.01
CA VAL A 82 8.53 10.65 -10.46
C VAL A 82 7.70 11.89 -10.80
N ALA A 83 6.61 12.13 -10.08
CA ALA A 83 5.74 13.30 -10.25
C ALA A 83 6.49 14.62 -9.97
N ARG A 84 7.36 14.66 -8.96
CA ARG A 84 8.23 15.81 -8.69
C ARG A 84 9.28 15.97 -9.78
N GLN A 85 9.95 14.88 -10.14
CA GLN A 85 11.05 14.91 -11.10
C GLN A 85 10.62 15.36 -12.50
N ILE A 86 9.43 14.95 -12.97
CA ILE A 86 8.92 15.38 -14.27
C ILE A 86 8.57 16.87 -14.31
N SER A 87 8.03 17.40 -13.20
CA SER A 87 7.77 18.84 -13.08
C SER A 87 9.09 19.63 -13.01
N GLU A 88 10.07 19.19 -12.22
CA GLU A 88 11.38 19.85 -12.16
C GLU A 88 12.12 19.82 -13.50
N TRP A 89 12.15 18.67 -14.17
CA TRP A 89 12.78 18.54 -15.50
C TRP A 89 12.15 19.47 -16.54
N GLY A 90 10.81 19.56 -16.53
CA GLY A 90 10.09 20.40 -17.48
C GLY A 90 10.29 21.90 -17.29
N GLU A 91 10.75 22.34 -16.12
CA GLU A 91 11.04 23.76 -15.87
C GLU A 91 12.17 24.29 -16.76
N GLY A 92 13.12 23.44 -17.14
CA GLY A 92 14.22 23.78 -18.05
C GLY A 92 13.87 23.71 -19.54
N CYS A 93 12.62 23.41 -19.89
CA CYS A 93 12.15 23.30 -21.27
C CYS A 93 11.39 24.56 -21.71
N ASP A 94 10.95 24.61 -22.97
CA ASP A 94 10.10 25.68 -23.49
C ASP A 94 8.77 25.80 -22.73
N ASP A 95 8.14 26.98 -22.78
CA ASP A 95 6.97 27.33 -21.95
C ASP A 95 5.80 26.33 -22.07
N ASP A 96 5.57 25.77 -23.27
CA ASP A 96 4.52 24.79 -23.53
C ASP A 96 4.82 23.43 -22.86
N VAL A 97 6.07 22.96 -22.96
CA VAL A 97 6.53 21.75 -22.29
C VAL A 97 6.52 21.94 -20.77
N SER A 98 6.95 23.11 -20.28
CA SER A 98 6.98 23.43 -18.85
C SER A 98 5.57 23.44 -18.23
N ASP A 99 4.56 23.99 -18.91
CA ASP A 99 3.18 23.97 -18.42
C ASP A 99 2.59 22.55 -18.43
N VAL A 100 2.76 21.80 -19.53
CA VAL A 100 2.23 20.44 -19.65
C VAL A 100 2.83 19.49 -18.61
N THR A 101 4.16 19.53 -18.44
CA THR A 101 4.87 18.67 -17.47
C THR A 101 4.53 19.00 -16.03
N ASP A 102 4.29 20.27 -15.70
CA ASP A 102 3.81 20.67 -14.39
C ASP A 102 2.44 20.05 -14.08
N LYS A 103 1.49 20.08 -15.03
CA LYS A 103 0.17 19.45 -14.83
C LYS A 103 0.23 17.93 -14.78
N ILE A 104 1.09 17.30 -15.59
CA ILE A 104 1.33 15.86 -15.51
C ILE A 104 1.88 15.50 -14.13
N GLY A 105 2.79 16.31 -13.59
CA GLY A 105 3.28 16.16 -12.22
C GLY A 105 2.13 16.16 -11.20
N VAL A 106 1.20 17.13 -11.29
CA VAL A 106 0.01 17.19 -10.39
C VAL A 106 -0.81 15.90 -10.47
N LEU A 107 -1.12 15.44 -11.68
CA LEU A 107 -1.92 14.22 -11.87
C LEU A 107 -1.23 12.97 -11.34
N LEU A 108 0.08 12.83 -11.60
CA LEU A 108 0.86 11.70 -11.11
C LEU A 108 0.96 11.69 -9.58
N TYR A 109 1.09 12.88 -8.96
CA TYR A 109 1.11 13.01 -7.51
C TYR A 109 -0.22 12.59 -6.89
N GLU A 110 -1.34 13.06 -7.46
CA GLU A 110 -2.68 12.68 -6.99
C GLU A 110 -2.91 11.17 -7.13
N ILE A 111 -2.50 10.56 -8.25
CA ILE A 111 -2.57 9.11 -8.43
C ILE A 111 -1.80 8.39 -7.32
N ALA A 112 -0.61 8.89 -6.96
CA ALA A 112 0.22 8.29 -5.93
C ALA A 112 -0.41 8.41 -4.52
N GLU A 113 -1.05 9.54 -4.21
CA GLU A 113 -1.84 9.72 -2.98
C GLU A 113 -3.03 8.75 -2.91
N LEU A 114 -3.77 8.60 -4.02
CA LEU A 114 -4.87 7.63 -4.11
C LEU A 114 -4.38 6.18 -3.94
N GLU A 115 -3.20 5.85 -4.45
CA GLU A 115 -2.57 4.54 -4.21
C GLU A 115 -2.18 4.34 -2.74
N ASP A 116 -1.64 5.36 -2.06
CA ASP A 116 -1.32 5.26 -0.63
C ASP A 116 -2.57 5.08 0.23
N GLN A 117 -3.69 5.70 -0.15
CA GLN A 117 -5.01 5.44 0.46
C GLN A 117 -5.53 4.04 0.15
N MET A 118 -5.29 3.52 -1.07
CA MET A 118 -5.65 2.15 -1.43
C MET A 118 -4.89 1.13 -0.57
N VAL A 119 -3.61 1.37 -0.27
CA VAL A 119 -2.82 0.52 0.63
C VAL A 119 -3.51 0.37 1.99
N ASP A 120 -4.07 1.44 2.55
CA ASP A 120 -4.75 1.38 3.85
C ASP A 120 -5.99 0.46 3.79
N ARG A 121 -6.78 0.55 2.71
CA ARG A 121 -7.91 -0.38 2.48
C ARG A 121 -7.44 -1.81 2.22
N TYR A 122 -6.30 -1.97 1.54
CA TYR A 122 -5.70 -3.27 1.28
C TYR A 122 -5.24 -3.97 2.57
N ASP A 123 -4.71 -3.21 3.54
CA ASP A 123 -4.33 -3.77 4.85
C ASP A 123 -5.56 -4.24 5.65
N GLN A 124 -6.70 -3.52 5.57
CA GLN A 124 -7.96 -3.98 6.16
C GLN A 124 -8.42 -5.32 5.57
N TYR A 125 -8.38 -5.47 4.23
CA TYR A 125 -8.63 -6.75 3.56
C TYR A 125 -7.70 -7.86 4.07
N ARG A 126 -6.39 -7.58 4.20
CA ARG A 126 -5.41 -8.53 4.74
C ARG A 126 -5.70 -8.92 6.19
N LEU A 127 -6.17 -7.99 7.03
CA LEU A 127 -6.57 -8.26 8.41
C LEU A 127 -7.80 -9.17 8.49
N THR A 128 -8.76 -9.02 7.58
CA THR A 128 -9.90 -9.94 7.46
C THR A 128 -9.44 -11.37 7.15
N LEU A 129 -8.53 -11.56 6.19
CA LEU A 129 -7.93 -12.88 5.92
C LEU A 129 -7.19 -13.45 7.13
N LYS A 130 -6.46 -12.59 7.86
CA LYS A 130 -5.78 -12.97 9.11
C LYS A 130 -6.78 -13.44 10.17
N SER A 131 -7.95 -12.82 10.27
CA SER A 131 -9.04 -13.21 11.16
C SER A 131 -9.59 -14.59 10.82
N ILE A 132 -9.92 -14.83 9.54
CA ILE A 132 -10.37 -16.15 9.05
C ILE A 132 -9.36 -17.24 9.41
N ARG A 133 -8.08 -16.98 9.17
CA ARG A 133 -6.99 -17.91 9.54
C ARG A 133 -6.93 -18.23 11.02
N ASN A 134 -7.24 -17.25 11.89
CA ASN A 134 -7.25 -17.47 13.33
C ASN A 134 -8.44 -18.34 13.76
N ILE A 135 -9.62 -18.14 13.15
CA ILE A 135 -10.80 -18.99 13.36
C ILE A 135 -10.51 -20.41 12.88
N GLU A 136 -9.91 -20.56 11.70
CA GLU A 136 -9.51 -21.88 11.20
C GLU A 136 -8.53 -22.61 12.13
N LYS A 137 -7.64 -21.88 12.82
CA LYS A 137 -6.75 -22.46 13.83
C LYS A 137 -7.49 -22.85 15.10
N SER A 138 -8.42 -22.01 15.57
CA SER A 138 -9.12 -22.26 16.83
C SER A 138 -10.05 -23.48 16.76
N VAL A 139 -10.52 -23.86 15.57
CA VAL A 139 -11.36 -25.06 15.38
C VAL A 139 -10.58 -26.36 15.21
N GLN A 140 -9.25 -26.32 15.01
CA GLN A 140 -8.44 -27.54 14.81
C GLN A 140 -8.51 -28.51 16.00
N PRO A 141 -8.41 -28.07 17.27
CA PRO A 141 -8.53 -28.98 18.41
C PRO A 141 -9.84 -29.77 18.45
N CYS A 142 -10.94 -29.22 17.91
CA CYS A 142 -12.21 -29.95 17.82
C CYS A 142 -12.15 -31.08 16.78
N ARG A 143 -11.48 -30.83 15.64
CA ARG A 143 -11.30 -31.84 14.58
C ARG A 143 -10.41 -32.97 15.07
N ASP A 144 -9.31 -32.63 15.73
CA ASP A 144 -8.37 -33.61 16.28
C ASP A 144 -9.06 -34.53 17.30
N ARG A 145 -9.96 -34.00 18.14
CA ARG A 145 -10.76 -34.80 19.09
C ARG A 145 -11.76 -35.75 18.42
N MET A 146 -12.38 -35.34 17.32
CA MET A 146 -13.38 -36.17 16.62
C MET A 146 -12.74 -37.36 15.87
N PHE A 147 -11.50 -37.21 15.38
CA PHE A 147 -10.76 -38.32 14.75
C PHE A 147 -10.21 -39.36 15.73
N ILE A 148 -10.23 -39.10 17.04
CA ILE A 148 -9.71 -39.99 18.08
C ILE A 148 -10.82 -40.87 18.69
N LEU A 149 -12.10 -40.57 18.42
CA LEU A 149 -13.28 -41.37 18.83
C LEU A 149 -13.82 -42.17 17.65
#